data_AF-A0AA95LZX3-F1
#
_entry.id   AF-A0AA95LZX3-F1
#
_cell.length_a   1.000
_cell.length_b   1.000
_cell.length_c   1.000
_cell.angle_alpha   90.00
_cell.angle_beta   90.00
_cell.angle_gamma   90.00
#
_symmetry.space_group_name_H-M   'P 1'
#
loop_
_entity.id
_entity.type
_entity.pdbx_description
1 polymer ?
#
loop_
_entity_poly.entity_id
_entity_poly.type
_entity_poly.pdbx_seq_one_letter_code
_entity_poly.pdbx_strand_id
1 'polypeptide(L)' 'MTHVGIHIGDGKMIQAGDKGVEIQSLNSPYNLKHFAGYGRI' A
#
# COMPACT_ATOMS: atom_id res chain seq x y z
N MET A 1 6.28 -9.77 -6.85
CA MET A 1 5.26 -9.01 -6.08
C MET A 1 5.09 -9.72 -4.74
N THR A 2 5.58 -9.12 -3.65
CA THR A 2 5.68 -9.77 -2.32
C THR A 2 4.78 -9.11 -1.26
N HIS A 3 4.12 -8.00 -1.59
CA HIS A 3 3.29 -7.23 -0.67
C HIS A 3 2.02 -6.74 -1.37
N VAL A 4 0.91 -6.71 -0.65
CA VAL A 4 -0.41 -6.22 -1.11
C VAL A 4 -1.03 -5.39 0.01
N GLY A 5 -1.59 -4.23 -0.36
CA GLY A 5 -2.42 -3.40 0.50
C GLY A 5 -3.74 -3.07 -0.20
N ILE A 6 -4.75 -2.68 0.57
CA ILE A 6 -6.06 -2.27 0.05
C ILE A 6 -6.08 -0.74 -0.01
N HIS A 7 -6.27 -0.18 -1.20
CA HIS A 7 -6.44 1.27 -1.36
C HIS A 7 -7.75 1.72 -0.70
N ILE A 8 -7.68 2.75 0.13
CA ILE A 8 -8.82 3.26 0.92
C ILE A 8 -9.20 4.72 0.59
N GLY A 9 -8.64 5.28 -0.49
CA GLY A 9 -8.84 6.68 -0.85
C GLY A 9 -7.71 7.59 -0.36
N ASP A 10 -7.71 8.84 -0.82
CA ASP A 10 -6.75 9.90 -0.46
C ASP A 10 -5.27 9.51 -0.61
N GLY A 11 -4.97 8.62 -1.57
CA GLY A 11 -3.62 8.11 -1.77
C GLY A 11 -3.11 7.29 -0.58
N LYS A 12 -4.01 6.64 0.17
CA LYS A 12 -3.69 5.79 1.32
C LYS A 12 -4.09 4.34 1.06
N MET A 13 -3.40 3.44 1.75
CA MET A 13 -3.76 2.03 1.82
C MET A 13 -3.80 1.55 3.27
N ILE A 14 -4.63 0.56 3.56
CA ILE A 14 -4.51 -0.28 4.74
C ILE A 14 -3.71 -1.54 4.37
N GLN A 15 -2.74 -1.90 5.21
CA GLN A 15 -1.81 -2.99 4.94
C GLN A 15 -1.31 -3.67 6.22
N ALA A 16 -0.68 -4.83 6.09
CA ALA A 16 0.02 -5.51 7.17
C ALA A 16 1.50 -5.10 7.16
N GLY A 17 1.83 -4.07 7.95
CA GLY A 17 3.20 -3.57 8.10
C GLY A 17 3.99 -4.33 9.17
N ASP A 18 5.21 -3.86 9.44
CA ASP A 18 6.17 -4.54 10.32
C ASP A 18 5.69 -4.73 11.76
N LYS A 19 4.76 -3.87 12.22
CA LYS A 19 4.24 -3.85 13.59
C LYS A 19 2.74 -4.15 13.69
N GLY A 20 2.15 -4.72 12.62
CA GLY A 20 0.73 -5.05 12.54
C GLY A 20 -0.01 -4.28 11.46
N VAL A 21 -1.34 -4.20 11.58
CA VAL A 21 -2.19 -3.52 10.59
C VAL A 21 -2.02 -2.02 10.73
N GLU A 22 -1.69 -1.34 9.63
CA GLU A 22 -1.47 0.09 9.60
C GLU A 22 -2.05 0.75 8.35
N ILE A 23 -2.24 2.07 8.43
CA ILE A 23 -2.60 2.92 7.29
C ILE A 23 -1.36 3.70 6.87
N GLN A 24 -1.00 3.60 5.60
CA GLN A 24 0.17 4.28 5.04
C GLN A 24 -0.17 5.02 3.75
N SER A 25 0.60 6.07 3.44
CA SER A 25 0.54 6.77 2.15
C SER A 25 1.13 5.93 1.02
N LEU A 26 0.39 5.76 -0.07
CA LEU A 26 0.86 5.21 -1.34
C LEU A 26 1.91 6.12 -2.01
N ASN A 27 1.85 7.42 -1.72
CA ASN A 27 2.75 8.41 -2.31
C ASN A 27 4.10 8.50 -1.58
N SER A 28 4.40 7.57 -0.66
CA SER A 28 5.71 7.52 -0.03
C SER A 28 6.79 7.14 -1.07
N PRO A 29 8.02 7.68 -0.98
CA PRO A 29 9.09 7.33 -1.92
C PRO A 29 9.36 5.81 -2.02
N TYR A 30 9.23 5.08 -0.90
CA TYR A 30 9.35 3.63 -0.86
C TYR A 30 8.23 2.96 -1.68
N ASN A 31 6.96 3.31 -1.41
CA ASN A 31 5.82 2.68 -2.09
C ASN A 31 5.81 2.99 -3.60
N LEU A 32 6.17 4.21 -4.00
CA LEU A 32 6.29 4.59 -5.41
C LEU A 32 7.38 3.78 -6.13
N LYS A 33 8.52 3.52 -5.47
CA LYS A 33 9.62 2.72 -6.04
C LYS A 33 9.25 1.23 -6.16
N HIS A 34 8.40 0.73 -5.27
CA HIS A 34 8.00 -0.69 -5.20
C HIS A 34 6.63 -0.97 -5.82
N PHE A 35 6.00 0.02 -6.45
CA PHE A 35 4.70 -0.12 -7.06
C PHE A 35 4.76 -1.06 -8.28
N ALA A 36 4.00 -2.16 -8.22
CA ALA A 36 3.94 -3.16 -9.28
C ALA A 36 2.64 -3.10 -10.11
N GLY A 37 1.58 -2.51 -9.57
CA GLY A 37 0.26 -2.43 -10.22
C GLY A 37 -0.89 -2.45 -9.22
N TYR A 38 -2.12 -2.47 -9.73
CA TYR A 38 -3.35 -2.56 -8.95
C TYR A 38 -4.39 -3.40 -9.67
N GLY A 39 -5.31 -3.99 -8.90
CA GLY A 39 -6.43 -4.78 -9.41
C GLY A 39 -7.72 -4.43 -8.66
N ARG A 40 -8.86 -4.84 -9.21
CA ARG A 40 -10.19 -4.68 -8.62
C ARG A 40 -10.90 -6.03 -8.62
N ILE A 41 -11.56 -6.35 -7.52
CA ILE A 41 -12.36 -7.56 -7.32
C ILE A 41 -13.83 -7.14 -7.24
#